data_AF-A0A7X8G674-F1
#
_entry.id   AF-A0A7X8G674-F1
#
_cell.length_a   1.000
_cell.length_b   1.000
_cell.length_c   1.000
_cell.angle_alpha   90.00
_cell.angle_beta   90.00
_cell.angle_gamma   90.00
#
_symmetry.space_group_name_H-M   'P 1'
#
loop_
_entity.id
_entity.type
_entity.pdbx_description
1 polymer ?
#
loop_
_entity_poly.entity_id
_entity_poly.type
_entity_poly.pdbx_seq_one_letter_code
_entity_poly.pdbx_strand_id
1 'polypeptide(L)'
;MNKITLLGMEYQREELTKTLMDLGIVDISEVNMDDYEDVAENPEVSDSLSRIASELIHISSSLDIINKYSPAKKPLFKSRRDVLVSDFYSILNNKEGIWDAVERLHQYEEYLIKLKSEENKLSNLKQWLHPWGDLQIPLEAEGTEKTVFQYGTIPSTTKLDLVKSELIEKVP
;
A
#
# COMPACT_ATOMS: atom_id res chain seq x y z
N MET A 1 -20.43 -23.75 32.19
CA MET A 1 -20.89 -22.84 31.13
C MET A 1 -22.09 -23.49 30.46
N ASN A 2 -23.22 -22.80 30.42
CA ASN A 2 -24.44 -23.33 29.81
C ASN A 2 -24.47 -22.87 28.36
N LYS A 3 -24.60 -23.83 27.44
CA LYS A 3 -24.82 -23.52 26.02
C LYS A 3 -26.31 -23.24 25.81
N ILE A 4 -26.61 -22.21 25.04
CA ILE A 4 -27.97 -21.84 24.64
C ILE A 4 -27.96 -21.79 23.12
N THR A 5 -28.88 -22.51 22.48
CA THR A 5 -29.10 -22.45 21.02
C THR A 5 -30.33 -21.59 20.77
N LEU A 6 -30.19 -20.57 19.92
CA LEU A 6 -31.28 -19.67 19.54
C LEU A 6 -31.72 -20.00 18.12
N LEU A 7 -33.02 -20.24 17.94
CA LEU A 7 -33.66 -20.38 16.63
C LEU A 7 -34.58 -19.18 16.43
N GLY A 8 -34.50 -18.53 15.28
CA GLY A 8 -35.26 -17.32 14.98
C GLY A 8 -35.42 -17.12 13.49
N MET A 9 -36.29 -16.18 13.10
CA MET A 9 -36.52 -15.85 11.71
C MET A 9 -35.36 -15.01 11.16
N GLU A 10 -35.06 -15.14 9.87
CA GLU A 10 -33.93 -14.44 9.22
C GLU A 10 -33.97 -12.92 9.43
N TYR A 11 -35.16 -12.31 9.30
CA TYR A 11 -35.33 -10.85 9.47
C TYR A 11 -35.05 -10.35 10.90
N GLN A 12 -35.07 -11.23 11.91
CA GLN A 12 -34.81 -10.87 13.31
C GLN A 12 -33.33 -11.05 13.68
N ARG A 13 -32.55 -11.72 12.84
CA ARG A 13 -31.16 -12.11 13.12
C ARG A 13 -30.31 -10.91 13.52
N GLU A 14 -30.36 -9.82 12.77
CA GLU A 14 -29.50 -8.65 13.00
C GLU A 14 -29.83 -7.97 14.34
N GLU A 15 -31.12 -7.77 14.63
CA GLU A 15 -31.59 -7.16 15.87
C GLU A 15 -31.27 -8.05 17.09
N LEU A 16 -31.49 -9.36 16.99
CA LEU A 16 -31.16 -10.33 18.04
C LEU A 16 -29.66 -10.36 18.32
N THR A 17 -28.85 -10.47 17.27
CA THR A 17 -27.38 -10.53 17.40
C THR A 17 -26.87 -9.24 18.03
N LYS A 18 -27.35 -8.08 17.57
CA LYS A 18 -27.01 -6.78 18.15
C LYS A 18 -27.37 -6.71 19.65
N THR A 19 -28.58 -7.12 20.01
CA THR A 19 -29.04 -7.11 21.41
C THR A 19 -28.16 -7.99 22.30
N LEU A 20 -27.78 -9.19 21.81
CA LEU A 20 -26.89 -10.10 22.52
C LEU A 20 -25.47 -9.51 22.68
N MET A 21 -24.94 -8.88 21.65
CA MET A 21 -23.64 -8.19 21.70
C MET A 21 -23.67 -6.99 22.67
N ASP A 22 -24.74 -6.20 22.65
CA ASP A 22 -24.92 -5.03 23.53
C ASP A 22 -25.03 -5.45 25.01
N LEU A 23 -25.66 -6.60 25.29
CA LEU A 23 -25.72 -7.17 26.64
C LEU A 23 -24.37 -7.70 27.12
N GLY A 24 -23.51 -8.20 26.22
CA GLY A 24 -22.13 -8.62 26.52
C GLY A 24 -22.00 -9.84 27.46
N ILE A 25 -23.09 -10.57 27.69
CA ILE A 25 -23.15 -11.72 28.62
C ILE A 25 -23.00 -13.09 27.94
N VAL A 26 -23.03 -13.12 26.61
CA VAL A 26 -22.91 -14.35 25.82
C VAL A 26 -21.75 -14.26 24.83
N ASP A 27 -21.13 -15.41 24.56
CA ASP A 27 -20.19 -15.58 23.47
C ASP A 27 -20.94 -16.17 22.27
N ILE A 28 -20.80 -15.55 21.10
CA ILE A 28 -21.52 -15.95 19.88
C ILE A 28 -20.57 -16.82 19.07
N SER A 29 -20.87 -18.11 18.99
CA SER A 29 -20.12 -19.08 18.21
C SER A 29 -20.89 -19.54 16.98
N GLU A 30 -20.17 -19.84 15.90
CA GLU A 30 -20.74 -20.56 14.76
C GLU A 30 -21.22 -21.95 15.21
N VAL A 31 -22.40 -22.33 14.72
CA VAL A 31 -23.00 -23.64 14.98
C VAL A 31 -22.70 -24.54 13.78
N ASN A 32 -22.39 -25.82 14.02
CA ASN A 32 -22.30 -26.77 12.92
C ASN A 32 -23.69 -27.00 12.32
N MET A 33 -23.85 -26.65 11.05
CA MET A 33 -25.16 -26.65 10.38
C MET A 33 -25.64 -28.08 10.07
N ASP A 34 -24.71 -29.03 9.95
CA ASP A 34 -24.99 -30.45 9.69
C ASP A 34 -26.00 -31.03 10.70
N ASP A 35 -26.01 -30.50 11.94
CA ASP A 35 -26.89 -30.93 13.03
C ASP A 35 -28.32 -30.36 12.92
N TYR A 36 -28.55 -29.40 12.01
CA TYR A 36 -29.78 -28.58 11.92
C TYR A 36 -30.28 -28.33 10.48
N GLU A 37 -29.76 -29.04 9.48
CA GLU A 37 -30.12 -28.87 8.06
C GLU A 37 -31.64 -28.96 7.79
N ASP A 38 -32.36 -29.76 8.58
CA ASP A 38 -33.81 -29.95 8.43
C ASP A 38 -34.65 -28.76 8.92
N VAL A 39 -34.07 -27.82 9.68
CA VAL A 39 -34.80 -26.82 10.47
C VAL A 39 -34.35 -25.38 10.19
N ALA A 40 -33.17 -25.19 9.61
CA ALA A 40 -32.63 -23.86 9.35
C ALA A 40 -31.71 -23.82 8.12
N GLU A 41 -31.64 -22.66 7.47
CA GLU A 41 -30.73 -22.38 6.36
C GLU A 41 -29.72 -21.30 6.77
N ASN A 42 -28.50 -21.37 6.22
CA ASN A 42 -27.48 -20.37 6.50
C ASN A 42 -27.71 -19.13 5.62
N PRO A 43 -27.94 -17.95 6.19
CA PRO A 43 -28.09 -16.72 5.42
C PRO A 43 -26.82 -16.35 4.66
N GLU A 44 -26.96 -16.04 3.38
CA GLU A 44 -25.85 -15.62 2.51
C GLU A 44 -25.37 -14.21 2.89
N VAL A 45 -24.20 -14.11 3.53
CA VAL A 45 -23.59 -12.84 3.97
C VAL A 45 -22.24 -12.56 3.30
N SER A 46 -21.83 -13.39 2.35
CA SER A 46 -20.55 -13.34 1.63
C SER A 46 -20.23 -11.94 1.07
N ASP A 47 -21.17 -11.31 0.38
CA ASP A 47 -20.99 -9.98 -0.23
C ASP A 47 -20.76 -8.89 0.81
N SER A 48 -21.53 -8.92 1.90
CA SER A 48 -21.40 -7.94 2.98
C SER A 48 -20.07 -8.07 3.71
N LEU A 49 -19.60 -9.30 3.95
CA LEU A 49 -18.30 -9.58 4.55
C LEU A 49 -17.16 -9.15 3.64
N SER A 50 -17.26 -9.45 2.34
CA SER A 50 -16.29 -9.02 1.34
C SER A 50 -16.15 -7.50 1.27
N ARG A 51 -17.27 -6.78 1.30
CA ARG A 51 -17.28 -5.31 1.36
C ARG A 51 -16.58 -4.78 2.61
N ILE A 52 -16.93 -5.28 3.79
CA ILE A 52 -16.33 -4.85 5.06
C ILE A 52 -14.82 -5.17 5.10
N ALA A 53 -14.42 -6.35 4.60
CA ALA A 53 -13.02 -6.72 4.51
C ALA A 53 -12.24 -5.76 3.60
N SER A 54 -12.81 -5.39 2.46
CA SER A 54 -12.22 -4.40 1.55
C SER A 54 -12.10 -3.02 2.19
N GLU A 55 -13.14 -2.58 2.91
CA GLU A 55 -13.12 -1.32 3.66
C GLU A 55 -12.02 -1.31 4.73
N LEU A 56 -11.85 -2.41 5.48
CA LEU A 56 -10.81 -2.57 6.49
C LEU A 56 -9.40 -2.52 5.90
N ILE A 57 -9.17 -3.18 4.76
CA ILE A 57 -7.89 -3.15 4.05
C ILE A 57 -7.56 -1.72 3.60
N HIS A 58 -8.55 -1.00 3.10
CA HIS A 58 -8.37 0.37 2.64
C HIS A 58 -7.95 1.28 3.81
N ILE A 59 -8.68 1.23 4.93
CA ILE A 59 -8.36 2.00 6.14
C ILE A 59 -6.99 1.59 6.72
N SER A 60 -6.67 0.29 6.76
CA SER A 60 -5.37 -0.16 7.28
C SER A 60 -4.21 0.36 6.43
N SER A 61 -4.35 0.32 5.10
CA SER A 61 -3.33 0.83 4.19
C SER A 61 -3.13 2.34 4.34
N SER A 62 -4.22 3.08 4.58
CA SER A 62 -4.14 4.51 4.92
C SER A 62 -3.37 4.77 6.21
N LEU A 63 -3.61 3.98 7.27
CA LEU A 63 -2.85 4.11 8.51
C LEU A 63 -1.36 3.80 8.31
N ASP A 64 -1.02 2.85 7.44
CA ASP A 64 0.37 2.54 7.09
C ASP A 64 1.05 3.70 6.33
N ILE A 65 0.33 4.35 5.41
CA ILE A 65 0.80 5.57 4.73
C ILE A 65 1.11 6.66 5.75
N ILE A 66 0.20 6.93 6.70
CA ILE A 66 0.44 7.93 7.75
C ILE A 66 1.66 7.54 8.58
N ASN A 67 1.75 6.28 8.99
CA ASN A 67 2.84 5.80 9.84
C ASN A 67 4.22 5.88 9.16
N LYS A 68 4.29 5.79 7.83
CA LYS A 68 5.52 5.98 7.04
C LYS A 68 6.08 7.40 7.16
N TYR A 69 5.22 8.42 7.23
CA TYR A 69 5.64 9.83 7.26
C TYR A 69 5.61 10.45 8.66
N SER A 70 4.72 9.98 9.53
CA SER A 70 4.54 10.45 10.90
C SER A 70 4.30 9.26 11.84
N PRO A 71 5.35 8.50 12.20
CA PRO A 71 5.22 7.31 13.03
C PRO A 71 4.73 7.67 14.44
N ALA A 72 3.61 7.08 14.84
CA ALA A 72 3.09 7.24 16.19
C ALA A 72 3.85 6.33 17.17
N LYS A 73 4.21 6.86 18.35
CA LYS A 73 4.80 6.06 19.42
C LYS A 73 3.78 5.05 19.92
N LYS A 74 4.08 3.75 19.72
CA LYS A 74 3.26 2.66 20.27
C LYS A 74 3.70 2.38 21.71
N PRO A 75 2.78 2.31 22.69
CA PRO A 75 3.13 1.90 24.04
C PRO A 75 3.66 0.46 24.04
N LEU A 76 4.57 0.14 24.96
CA LEU A 76 5.17 -1.19 25.08
C LEU A 76 4.12 -2.27 25.41
N PHE A 77 3.07 -1.89 26.13
CA PHE A 77 1.93 -2.74 26.46
C PHE A 77 0.67 -2.21 25.77
N LYS A 78 -0.04 -3.11 25.08
CA LYS A 78 -1.35 -2.79 24.52
C LYS A 78 -2.37 -2.78 25.64
N SER A 79 -2.77 -1.60 26.11
CA SER A 79 -3.96 -1.46 26.94
C SER A 79 -5.19 -1.49 26.05
N ARG A 80 -6.25 -2.20 26.46
CA ARG A 80 -7.55 -2.07 25.81
C ARG A 80 -8.04 -0.65 26.03
N ARG A 81 -8.40 0.05 24.96
CA ARG A 81 -9.00 1.39 25.05
C ARG A 81 -10.47 1.21 25.40
N ASP A 82 -10.89 1.83 26.49
CA ASP A 82 -12.32 1.98 26.78
C ASP A 82 -12.90 3.00 25.80
N VAL A 83 -13.98 2.61 25.12
CA VAL A 83 -14.69 3.45 24.15
C VAL A 83 -16.11 3.61 24.65
N LEU A 84 -16.52 4.84 24.93
CA LEU A 84 -17.90 5.12 25.30
C LEU A 84 -18.81 4.94 24.09
N VAL A 85 -20.04 4.51 24.34
CA VAL A 85 -21.07 4.36 23.30
C VAL A 85 -21.30 5.68 22.56
N SER A 86 -21.29 6.80 23.29
CA SER A 86 -21.38 8.15 22.72
C SER A 86 -20.24 8.47 21.75
N ASP A 87 -19.01 8.10 22.11
CA ASP A 87 -17.82 8.34 21.29
C ASP A 87 -17.89 7.48 20.02
N PHE A 88 -18.29 6.22 20.15
CA PHE A 88 -18.50 5.33 19.02
C PHE A 88 -19.51 5.91 18.02
N TYR A 89 -20.69 6.34 18.49
CA TYR A 89 -21.70 6.94 17.62
C TYR A 89 -21.25 8.28 17.03
N SER A 90 -20.46 9.09 17.75
CA SER A 90 -19.91 10.32 17.21
C SER A 90 -18.96 10.08 16.03
N ILE A 91 -18.14 9.03 16.11
CA ILE A 91 -17.24 8.60 15.03
C ILE A 91 -18.06 8.04 13.86
N LEU A 92 -19.08 7.23 14.15
CA LEU A 92 -19.98 6.66 13.15
C LEU A 92 -20.72 7.75 12.36
N ASN A 93 -21.16 8.81 13.03
CA ASN A 93 -21.82 9.96 12.40
C ASN A 93 -20.86 10.76 11.49
N ASN A 94 -19.55 10.69 11.74
CA ASN A 94 -18.53 11.30 10.90
C ASN A 94 -17.87 10.29 9.93
N LYS A 95 -18.57 9.19 9.59
CA LYS A 95 -18.04 8.16 8.70
C LYS A 95 -17.60 8.74 7.35
N GLU A 96 -18.39 9.63 6.77
CA GLU A 96 -18.09 10.25 5.46
C GLU A 96 -16.79 11.07 5.51
N GLY A 97 -16.61 11.92 6.53
CA GLY A 97 -15.38 12.70 6.70
C GLY A 97 -14.12 11.84 6.90
N ILE A 98 -14.28 10.65 7.50
CA ILE A 98 -13.18 9.67 7.62
C ILE A 98 -12.83 9.10 6.24
N TRP A 99 -13.82 8.74 5.43
CA TRP A 99 -13.59 8.25 4.07
C TRP A 99 -12.97 9.31 3.17
N ASP A 100 -13.42 10.56 3.23
CA ASP A 100 -12.79 11.68 2.53
C ASP A 100 -11.32 11.88 2.91
N ALA A 101 -10.98 11.66 4.18
CA ALA A 101 -9.59 11.75 4.63
C ALA A 101 -8.75 10.59 4.08
N VAL A 102 -9.31 9.38 4.11
CA VAL A 102 -8.71 8.15 3.56
C VAL A 102 -8.44 8.31 2.06
N GLU A 103 -9.41 8.74 1.28
CA GLU A 103 -9.25 8.95 -0.17
C GLU A 103 -8.20 10.01 -0.49
N ARG A 104 -8.24 11.16 0.17
CA ARG A 104 -7.23 12.23 -0.01
C ARG A 104 -5.83 11.74 0.30
N LEU A 105 -5.68 10.93 1.34
CA LEU A 105 -4.38 10.36 1.72
C LEU A 105 -3.81 9.47 0.61
N HIS A 106 -4.64 8.61 0.02
CA HIS A 106 -4.24 7.76 -1.11
C HIS A 106 -3.87 8.59 -2.34
N GLN A 107 -4.64 9.64 -2.66
CA GLN A 107 -4.32 10.56 -3.75
C GLN A 107 -2.97 11.25 -3.53
N TYR A 108 -2.68 11.69 -2.30
CA TYR A 108 -1.40 12.31 -1.97
C TYR A 108 -0.23 11.33 -2.07
N GLU A 109 -0.39 10.09 -1.61
CA GLU A 109 0.66 9.07 -1.74
C GLU A 109 0.94 8.74 -3.21
N GLU A 110 -0.11 8.60 -4.04
CA GLU A 110 0.06 8.37 -5.48
C GLU A 110 0.80 9.53 -6.16
N TYR A 111 0.42 10.76 -5.84
CA TYR A 111 1.07 11.96 -6.36
C TYR A 111 2.55 12.03 -5.94
N LEU A 112 2.85 11.70 -4.69
CA LEU A 112 4.22 11.68 -4.16
C LEU A 112 5.08 10.61 -4.83
N ILE A 113 4.52 9.42 -5.09
CA ILE A 113 5.19 8.35 -5.85
C ILE A 113 5.51 8.83 -7.27
N LYS A 114 4.56 9.49 -7.95
CA LYS A 114 4.78 10.06 -9.29
C LYS A 114 5.92 11.08 -9.28
N LEU A 115 5.90 12.03 -8.36
CA LEU A 115 6.96 13.04 -8.23
C LEU A 115 8.33 12.41 -7.99
N LYS A 116 8.44 11.43 -7.09
CA LYS A 116 9.71 10.71 -6.84
C LYS A 116 10.20 9.97 -8.09
N SER A 117 9.28 9.38 -8.86
CA SER A 117 9.66 8.71 -10.10
C SER A 117 10.21 9.69 -11.14
N GLU A 118 9.65 10.89 -11.21
CA GLU A 118 10.10 11.95 -12.12
C GLU A 118 11.43 12.55 -11.67
N GLU A 119 11.58 12.84 -10.38
CA GLU A 119 12.84 13.27 -9.77
C GLU A 119 13.97 12.28 -10.09
N ASN A 120 13.72 10.98 -9.91
CA ASN A 120 14.71 9.94 -10.23
C ASN A 120 15.06 9.92 -11.72
N LYS A 121 14.07 10.06 -12.62
CA LYS A 121 14.32 10.13 -14.07
C LYS A 121 15.20 11.34 -14.42
N LEU A 122 14.88 12.51 -13.88
CA LEU A 122 15.64 13.74 -14.13
C LEU A 122 17.04 13.69 -13.52
N SER A 123 17.17 13.15 -12.31
CA SER A 123 18.46 12.95 -11.64
C SER A 123 19.36 12.01 -12.44
N ASN A 124 18.80 10.91 -12.93
CA ASN A 124 19.52 9.99 -13.81
C ASN A 124 19.93 10.70 -15.10
N LEU A 125 19.01 11.37 -15.79
CA LEU A 125 19.33 12.11 -17.04
C LEU A 125 20.45 13.13 -16.81
N LYS A 126 20.41 13.86 -15.69
CA LYS A 126 21.47 14.80 -15.31
C LYS A 126 22.81 14.09 -15.13
N GLN A 127 22.85 12.95 -14.43
CA GLN A 127 24.08 12.16 -14.28
C GLN A 127 24.58 11.61 -15.62
N TRP A 128 23.69 11.19 -16.51
CA TRP A 128 24.04 10.75 -17.87
C TRP A 128 24.62 11.88 -18.73
N LEU A 129 24.11 13.11 -18.56
CA LEU A 129 24.59 14.28 -19.29
C LEU A 129 25.88 14.88 -18.71
N HIS A 130 26.15 14.63 -17.42
CA HIS A 130 27.27 15.25 -16.71
C HIS A 130 28.65 15.04 -17.36
N PRO A 131 29.02 13.82 -17.85
CA PRO A 131 30.32 13.59 -18.50
C PRO A 131 30.54 14.37 -19.79
N TRP A 132 29.46 14.83 -20.43
CA TRP A 132 29.50 15.51 -21.72
C TRP A 132 29.48 17.03 -21.61
N GLY A 133 29.30 17.58 -20.40
CA GLY A 133 29.15 19.02 -20.19
C GLY A 133 30.37 19.84 -20.63
N ASP A 134 31.57 19.26 -20.52
CA ASP A 134 32.83 19.92 -20.88
C ASP A 134 33.29 19.59 -22.31
N LEU A 135 32.47 18.87 -23.10
CA LEU A 135 32.83 18.47 -24.46
C LEU A 135 32.86 19.71 -25.37
N GLN A 136 34.02 19.95 -26.00
CA GLN A 136 34.22 21.10 -26.90
C GLN A 136 33.70 20.86 -28.33
N ILE A 137 33.24 19.64 -28.62
CA ILE A 137 32.81 19.17 -29.93
C ILE A 137 31.35 18.70 -29.80
N PRO A 138 30.46 18.93 -30.78
CA PRO A 138 29.10 18.41 -30.75
C PRO A 138 29.07 16.88 -30.59
N LEU A 139 28.13 16.36 -29.81
CA LEU A 139 27.94 14.91 -29.62
C LEU A 139 27.55 14.20 -30.92
N GLU A 140 26.92 14.93 -31.84
CA GLU A 140 26.51 14.45 -33.15
C GLU A 140 27.66 14.43 -34.16
N ALA A 141 28.86 14.90 -33.79
CA ALA A 141 30.00 14.89 -34.68
C ALA A 141 30.50 13.46 -34.90
N GLU A 142 30.34 12.94 -36.11
CA GLU A 142 30.79 11.59 -36.49
C GLU A 142 32.30 11.52 -36.82
N GLY A 143 32.95 12.68 -36.96
CA GLY A 143 34.36 12.82 -37.30
C GLY A 143 34.57 13.53 -38.64
N THR A 144 35.60 13.13 -39.38
CA THR A 144 35.99 13.67 -40.70
C THR A 144 36.16 12.53 -41.70
N GLU A 145 36.45 12.83 -42.97
CA GLU A 145 36.69 11.81 -44.01
C GLU A 145 37.75 10.75 -43.64
N LYS A 146 38.67 11.08 -42.72
CA LYS A 146 39.80 10.21 -42.34
C LYS A 146 39.84 9.85 -40.86
N THR A 147 38.87 10.30 -40.06
CA THR A 147 38.90 10.10 -38.60
C THR A 147 37.47 9.94 -38.09
N VAL A 148 37.22 8.91 -37.30
CA VAL A 148 35.91 8.66 -36.69
C VAL A 148 35.95 9.06 -35.22
N PHE A 149 34.89 9.72 -34.74
CA PHE A 149 34.71 10.00 -33.32
C PHE A 149 33.78 8.96 -32.70
N GLN A 150 34.21 8.37 -31.58
CA GLN A 150 33.40 7.42 -30.82
C GLN A 150 33.36 7.84 -29.36
N TYR A 151 32.16 8.21 -28.91
CA TYR A 151 31.90 8.67 -27.56
C TYR A 151 31.47 7.49 -26.68
N GLY A 152 31.96 7.46 -25.45
CA GLY A 152 31.52 6.47 -24.46
C GLY A 152 31.96 6.84 -23.04
N THR A 153 31.34 6.20 -22.06
CA THR A 153 31.72 6.31 -20.64
C THR A 153 32.30 4.98 -20.16
N ILE A 154 33.35 5.03 -19.35
CA ILE A 154 33.96 3.85 -18.75
C ILE A 154 33.76 3.92 -17.23
N PRO A 155 33.37 2.83 -16.55
CA PRO A 155 33.32 2.80 -15.11
C PRO A 155 34.67 3.15 -14.49
N SER A 156 34.67 3.91 -13.38
CA SER A 156 35.90 4.31 -12.68
C SER A 156 36.73 3.12 -12.16
N THR A 157 36.11 1.94 -12.05
CA THR A 157 36.75 0.68 -11.64
C THR A 157 37.60 0.04 -12.73
N THR A 158 37.44 0.43 -14.00
CA THR A 158 38.18 -0.14 -15.12
C THR A 158 39.49 0.63 -15.35
N LYS A 159 40.61 -0.09 -15.47
CA LYS A 159 41.91 0.53 -15.77
C LYS A 159 41.96 0.98 -17.23
N LEU A 160 42.21 2.26 -17.44
CA LEU A 160 42.23 2.89 -18.76
C LEU A 160 43.34 2.31 -19.66
N ASP A 161 44.44 1.85 -19.08
CA ASP A 161 45.56 1.24 -19.81
C ASP A 161 45.18 -0.07 -20.50
N LEU A 162 44.34 -0.90 -19.86
CA LEU A 162 43.84 -2.15 -20.43
C LEU A 162 42.94 -1.89 -21.65
N VAL A 163 42.08 -0.88 -21.54
CA VAL A 163 41.18 -0.47 -22.63
C VAL A 163 41.98 0.01 -23.84
N LYS A 164 43.04 0.82 -23.61
CA LYS A 164 43.92 1.28 -24.68
C LYS A 164 44.64 0.14 -25.39
N SER A 165 45.16 -0.85 -24.65
CA SER A 165 45.86 -1.99 -25.27
C SER A 165 44.94 -2.83 -26.15
N GLU A 166 43.72 -3.12 -25.69
CA GLU A 166 42.75 -3.90 -26.49
C GLU A 166 42.26 -3.15 -27.74
N LEU A 167 42.14 -1.81 -27.65
CA LEU A 167 41.72 -0.99 -28.78
C LEU A 167 42.75 -1.01 -29.92
N ILE A 168 44.04 -0.89 -29.59
CA ILE A 168 45.14 -0.93 -30.58
C ILE A 168 45.22 -2.31 -31.26
N GLU A 169 44.90 -3.39 -30.53
CA GLU A 169 44.94 -4.74 -31.08
C GLU A 169 43.77 -5.03 -32.04
N LYS A 170 42.59 -4.46 -31.79
CA LYS A 170 41.37 -4.70 -32.59
C LYS A 170 41.13 -3.71 -33.72
N VAL A 171 41.70 -2.50 -33.64
CA VAL A 171 41.57 -1.45 -34.66
C VAL A 171 42.96 -0.86 -34.91
N PRO A 172 43.76 -1.43 -35.84
CA PRO A 172 45.10 -0.92 -36.15
C PRO A 172 45.08 0.42 -36.90
#